data_AF-A0A554GCZ0-F1
#
_entry.id   AF-A0A554GCZ0-F1
#
_cell.length_a   1.000
_cell.length_b   1.000
_cell.length_c   1.000
_cell.angle_alpha   90.00
_cell.angle_beta   90.00
_cell.angle_gamma   90.00
#
_symmetry.space_group_name_H-M   'P 1'
#
loop_
_entity.id
_entity.type
_entity.pdbx_description
1 polymer ?
#
loop_
_entity_poly.entity_id
_entity_poly.type
_entity_poly.pdbx_seq_one_letter_code
_entity_poly.pdbx_strand_id
1 'polypeptide(L)'
;MKRTLHGVTLAAVLFAGGISLAQSSASPSTKSGTQGMAEFKGFTAPTDPKAFLERLHYINQSEIKQAQLALQNSQNPDVQSYAKMMVDAHTAADKKVTDYAKSQSLKLADTPKATNDTERKSMAADKADMEKLQGLKGPPFDSNYVAGQVAAHDEAIGMVLAAQHGMGATGELATMLTNLSQELPKHRDMAYQTLGKLNDALGVGGAGQGGGMDHGGMNHGTSPSGSTKTK
;
A
#
# COMPACT_ATOMS: atom_id res chain seq x y z
N MET A 1 7.50 59.11 -26.72
CA MET A 1 6.41 59.94 -27.28
C MET A 1 6.21 59.56 -28.75
N LYS A 2 5.02 59.09 -29.11
CA LYS A 2 4.27 59.37 -30.36
C LYS A 2 3.02 58.51 -30.35
N ARG A 3 1.89 59.18 -30.13
CA ARG A 3 0.52 58.67 -30.25
C ARG A 3 0.10 58.83 -31.71
N THR A 4 -0.62 57.87 -32.25
CA THR A 4 -1.54 58.10 -33.38
C THR A 4 -2.74 57.18 -33.23
N LEU A 5 -3.87 57.77 -32.80
CA LEU A 5 -5.21 57.28 -33.10
C LEU A 5 -5.55 57.66 -34.54
N HIS A 6 -6.39 56.85 -35.20
CA HIS A 6 -7.74 57.16 -35.71
C HIS A 6 -8.08 56.17 -36.84
N GLY A 7 -9.25 55.55 -36.77
CA GLY A 7 -9.77 54.68 -37.82
C GLY A 7 -11.00 53.89 -37.38
N VAL A 8 -12.06 54.60 -37.01
CA VAL A 8 -13.41 54.02 -36.82
C VAL A 8 -13.95 53.64 -38.19
N THR A 9 -14.31 52.38 -38.38
CA THR A 9 -15.29 52.00 -39.42
C THR A 9 -16.31 51.07 -38.79
N LEU A 10 -17.52 51.60 -38.70
CA LEU A 10 -18.76 50.96 -38.31
C LEU A 10 -19.30 50.21 -39.54
N ALA A 11 -19.43 48.89 -39.46
CA ALA A 11 -20.23 48.11 -40.39
C ALA A 11 -21.14 47.19 -39.57
N ALA A 12 -22.37 47.67 -39.38
CA ALA A 12 -23.46 46.90 -38.85
C ALA A 12 -23.94 45.92 -39.93
N VAL A 13 -23.83 44.63 -39.66
CA VAL A 13 -24.61 43.61 -40.37
C VAL A 13 -25.43 42.86 -39.35
N LEU A 14 -26.71 43.18 -39.34
CA LEU A 14 -27.77 42.41 -38.70
C LEU A 14 -27.96 41.12 -39.50
N PHE A 15 -27.58 39.98 -38.91
CA PHE A 15 -28.16 38.69 -39.24
C PHE A 15 -28.66 38.03 -37.95
N ALA A 16 -29.97 37.82 -37.90
CA ALA A 16 -30.66 37.04 -36.89
C ALA A 16 -30.32 35.55 -37.05
N GLY A 17 -30.00 34.87 -35.95
CA GLY A 17 -29.79 33.42 -35.94
C GLY A 17 -29.31 32.87 -34.60
N GLY A 18 -30.25 32.36 -33.80
CA GLY A 18 -30.15 31.19 -32.91
C GLY A 18 -28.87 30.91 -32.10
N ILE A 19 -29.01 31.09 -30.77
CA ILE A 19 -28.64 30.18 -29.67
C ILE A 19 -27.63 29.04 -30.00
N SER A 20 -26.43 29.11 -29.42
CA SER A 20 -25.95 28.12 -28.42
C SER A 20 -24.51 28.44 -28.00
N LEU A 21 -24.35 28.82 -26.73
CA LEU A 21 -23.08 28.69 -26.02
C LEU A 21 -22.84 27.20 -25.76
N ALA A 22 -22.18 26.51 -26.69
CA ALA A 22 -21.58 25.22 -26.40
C ALA A 22 -20.32 25.47 -25.57
N GLN A 23 -20.51 25.68 -24.27
CA GLN A 23 -19.44 25.57 -23.29
C GLN A 23 -19.02 24.10 -23.28
N SER A 24 -18.01 23.77 -24.09
CA SER A 24 -17.38 22.45 -24.07
C SER A 24 -16.67 22.31 -22.73
N SER A 25 -17.43 21.90 -21.72
CA SER A 25 -16.89 21.25 -20.53
C SER A 25 -16.10 20.06 -21.04
N ALA A 26 -14.78 20.22 -21.16
CA ALA A 26 -13.88 19.11 -21.31
C ALA A 26 -14.07 18.24 -20.07
N SER A 27 -14.92 17.22 -20.18
CA SER A 27 -14.82 16.05 -19.31
C SER A 27 -13.36 15.61 -19.33
N PRO A 28 -12.71 15.37 -18.18
CA PRO A 28 -11.39 14.80 -18.19
C PRO A 28 -11.51 13.46 -18.89
N SER A 29 -11.04 13.42 -20.14
CA SER A 29 -10.87 12.22 -20.92
C SER A 29 -9.96 11.32 -20.10
N THR A 30 -10.55 10.28 -19.51
CA THR A 30 -9.84 9.10 -19.06
C THR A 30 -8.97 8.67 -20.23
N LYS A 31 -7.66 8.83 -20.07
CA LYS A 31 -6.70 8.35 -21.06
C LYS A 31 -7.03 6.88 -21.29
N SER A 32 -7.29 6.54 -22.55
CA SER A 32 -7.47 5.17 -22.99
C SER A 32 -6.28 4.35 -22.48
N GLY A 33 -6.51 3.53 -21.47
CA GLY A 33 -5.52 2.57 -20.99
C GLY A 33 -5.06 1.70 -22.16
N THR A 34 -3.82 1.22 -22.07
CA THR A 34 -3.34 0.11 -22.91
C THR A 34 -4.42 -0.98 -22.90
N GLN A 35 -4.85 -1.46 -24.07
CA GLN A 35 -5.93 -2.45 -24.18
C GLN A 35 -5.74 -3.58 -23.15
N GLY A 36 -6.73 -3.79 -22.28
CA GLY A 36 -6.70 -4.86 -21.25
C GLY A 36 -6.11 -4.46 -19.89
N MET A 37 -5.75 -3.19 -19.66
CA MET A 37 -5.27 -2.69 -18.37
C MET A 37 -6.12 -1.52 -17.86
N ALA A 38 -6.48 -1.58 -16.58
CA ALA A 38 -7.03 -0.45 -15.83
C ALA A 38 -5.88 0.40 -15.30
N GLU A 39 -6.04 1.71 -15.27
CA GLU A 39 -5.10 2.65 -14.65
C GLU A 39 -5.81 3.52 -13.63
N PHE A 40 -5.24 3.66 -12.44
CA PHE A 40 -5.72 4.57 -11.42
C PHE A 40 -4.54 5.15 -10.62
N LYS A 41 -4.43 6.48 -10.58
CA LYS A 41 -3.35 7.21 -9.88
C LYS A 41 -1.93 6.70 -10.22
N GLY A 42 -1.69 6.31 -11.47
CA GLY A 42 -0.40 5.80 -11.92
C GLY A 42 -0.13 4.32 -11.62
N PHE A 43 -1.05 3.63 -10.94
CA PHE A 43 -1.03 2.18 -10.79
C PHE A 43 -1.85 1.51 -11.88
N THR A 44 -1.45 0.29 -12.25
CA THR A 44 -2.12 -0.49 -13.29
C THR A 44 -2.56 -1.86 -12.79
N ALA A 45 -3.69 -2.35 -13.27
CA ALA A 45 -4.15 -3.72 -13.04
C ALA A 45 -4.73 -4.35 -14.31
N PRO A 46 -4.56 -5.66 -14.55
CA PRO A 46 -5.27 -6.34 -15.63
C PRO A 46 -6.79 -6.19 -15.48
N THR A 47 -7.49 -5.89 -16.57
CA THR A 47 -8.97 -5.89 -16.56
C THR A 47 -9.55 -7.29 -16.79
N ASP A 48 -8.75 -8.22 -17.31
CA ASP A 48 -9.12 -9.63 -17.41
C ASP A 48 -9.11 -10.28 -16.02
N PRO A 49 -10.23 -10.83 -15.52
CA PRO A 49 -10.31 -11.43 -14.20
C PRO A 49 -9.30 -12.56 -13.98
N LYS A 50 -9.03 -13.38 -15.00
CA LYS A 50 -8.07 -14.48 -14.88
C LYS A 50 -6.66 -13.94 -14.68
N ALA A 51 -6.22 -12.99 -15.51
CA ALA A 51 -4.90 -12.36 -15.38
C ALA A 51 -4.72 -11.68 -14.02
N PHE A 52 -5.76 -11.00 -13.52
CA PHE A 52 -5.73 -10.40 -12.18
C PHE A 52 -5.59 -11.43 -11.07
N LEU A 53 -6.37 -12.53 -11.12
CA LEU A 53 -6.28 -13.62 -10.15
C LEU A 53 -4.92 -14.32 -10.19
N GLU A 54 -4.32 -14.51 -11.38
CA GLU A 54 -2.97 -15.06 -11.50
C GLU A 54 -1.92 -14.14 -10.87
N ARG A 55 -2.03 -12.82 -11.06
CA ARG A 55 -1.12 -11.87 -10.41
C ARG A 55 -1.29 -11.88 -8.89
N LEU A 56 -2.52 -11.88 -8.37
CA LEU A 56 -2.79 -12.00 -6.93
C LEU A 56 -2.23 -13.30 -6.35
N HIS A 57 -2.47 -14.43 -7.03
CA HIS A 57 -1.95 -15.74 -6.61
C HIS A 57 -0.42 -15.71 -6.51
N TYR A 58 0.25 -15.20 -7.54
CA TYR A 58 1.70 -15.05 -7.56
C TYR A 58 2.22 -14.17 -6.42
N ILE A 59 1.59 -13.02 -6.15
CA ILE A 59 1.97 -12.11 -5.05
C ILE A 59 1.85 -12.83 -3.71
N ASN A 60 0.71 -13.49 -3.43
CA ASN A 60 0.54 -14.26 -2.19
C ASN A 60 1.64 -15.31 -2.03
N GLN A 61 1.92 -16.09 -3.07
CA GLN A 61 2.96 -17.12 -3.02
C GLN A 61 4.36 -16.54 -2.82
N SER A 62 4.65 -15.35 -3.37
CA SER A 62 5.91 -14.63 -3.14
C SER A 62 6.04 -14.21 -1.68
N GLU A 63 5.02 -13.54 -1.14
CA GLU A 63 5.06 -13.01 0.23
C GLU A 63 5.06 -14.13 1.29
N ILE A 64 4.36 -15.25 1.04
CA ILE A 64 4.44 -16.44 1.90
C ILE A 64 5.89 -16.94 1.98
N LYS A 65 6.61 -17.02 0.85
CA LYS A 65 8.01 -17.48 0.83
C LYS A 65 8.94 -16.51 1.56
N GLN A 66 8.76 -15.21 1.38
CA GLN A 66 9.54 -14.18 2.08
C GLN A 66 9.29 -14.25 3.60
N ALA A 67 8.04 -14.38 4.02
CA ALA A 67 7.67 -14.50 5.42
C ALA A 67 8.19 -15.81 6.05
N GLN A 68 8.15 -16.93 5.33
CA GLN A 68 8.76 -18.19 5.77
C GLN A 68 10.28 -18.05 5.94
N LEU A 69 10.96 -17.34 5.04
CA LEU A 69 12.38 -17.05 5.19
C LEU A 69 12.64 -16.17 6.42
N ALA A 70 11.76 -15.22 6.72
CA ALA A 70 11.87 -14.39 7.91
C ALA A 70 11.69 -15.17 9.21
N LEU A 71 10.78 -16.14 9.25
CA LEU A 71 10.65 -17.06 10.38
C LEU A 71 11.89 -17.93 10.59
N GLN A 72 12.66 -18.21 9.53
CA GLN A 72 13.91 -18.98 9.63
C GLN A 72 15.11 -18.12 10.03
N ASN A 73 15.20 -16.89 9.53
CA ASN A 73 16.41 -16.07 9.64
C ASN A 73 16.36 -15.01 10.75
N SER A 74 15.18 -14.57 11.16
CA SER A 74 15.04 -13.51 12.17
C SER A 74 15.07 -14.08 13.59
N GLN A 75 15.73 -13.38 14.50
CA GLN A 75 15.63 -13.60 15.95
C GLN A 75 14.81 -12.51 16.66
N ASN A 76 14.33 -11.51 15.91
CA ASN A 76 13.56 -10.41 16.47
C ASN A 76 12.09 -10.84 16.66
N PRO A 77 11.53 -10.73 17.89
CA PRO A 77 10.17 -11.21 18.17
C PRO A 77 9.08 -10.44 17.41
N ASP A 78 9.25 -9.13 17.17
CA ASP A 78 8.28 -8.35 16.39
C ASP A 78 8.30 -8.79 14.91
N VAL A 79 9.48 -9.04 14.34
CA VAL A 79 9.62 -9.54 12.96
C VAL A 79 9.05 -10.94 12.82
N GLN A 80 9.32 -11.84 13.76
CA GLN A 80 8.74 -13.19 13.75
C GLN A 80 7.21 -13.16 13.87
N SER A 81 6.68 -12.30 14.75
CA SER A 81 5.23 -12.14 14.91
C SER A 81 4.57 -11.64 13.63
N TYR A 82 5.15 -10.59 13.02
CA TYR A 82 4.69 -10.06 11.75
C TYR A 82 4.76 -11.13 10.64
N ALA A 83 5.90 -11.82 10.50
CA ALA A 83 6.07 -12.87 9.49
C ALA A 83 5.08 -14.03 9.66
N LYS A 84 4.80 -14.46 10.90
CA LYS A 84 3.78 -15.48 11.15
C LYS A 84 2.39 -15.03 10.67
N MET A 85 2.00 -13.80 10.99
CA MET A 85 0.74 -13.24 10.54
C MET A 85 0.68 -13.18 9.00
N MET A 86 1.76 -12.76 8.34
CA MET A 86 1.85 -12.73 6.88
C MET A 86 1.63 -14.11 6.25
N VAL A 87 2.27 -15.17 6.77
CA VAL A 87 2.05 -16.54 6.29
C VAL A 87 0.57 -16.93 6.43
N ASP A 88 -0.02 -16.72 7.61
CA ASP A 88 -1.40 -17.13 7.89
C ASP A 88 -2.41 -16.36 7.01
N ALA A 89 -2.26 -15.03 6.92
CA ALA A 89 -3.16 -14.17 6.16
C ALA A 89 -3.06 -14.40 4.65
N HIS A 90 -1.85 -14.48 4.09
CA HIS A 90 -1.67 -14.67 2.65
C HIS A 90 -2.01 -16.10 2.22
N THR A 91 -1.79 -17.11 3.06
CA THR A 91 -2.26 -18.47 2.78
C THR A 91 -3.80 -18.50 2.70
N ALA A 92 -4.48 -17.83 3.61
CA ALA A 92 -5.94 -17.74 3.59
C ALA A 92 -6.46 -16.94 2.38
N ALA A 93 -5.80 -15.83 2.04
CA ALA A 93 -6.13 -15.03 0.85
C ALA A 93 -5.93 -15.84 -0.44
N ASP A 94 -4.83 -16.58 -0.55
CA ASP A 94 -4.51 -17.39 -1.71
C ASP A 94 -5.49 -18.54 -1.91
N LYS A 95 -5.91 -19.17 -0.81
CA LYS A 95 -6.98 -20.16 -0.85
C LYS A 95 -8.28 -19.57 -1.40
N LYS A 96 -8.67 -18.36 -1.00
CA LYS A 96 -9.86 -17.68 -1.55
C LYS A 96 -9.72 -17.39 -3.04
N VAL A 97 -8.56 -16.90 -3.46
CA VAL A 97 -8.25 -16.63 -4.88
C VAL A 97 -8.37 -17.90 -5.72
N THR A 98 -7.74 -18.99 -5.26
CA THR A 98 -7.72 -20.26 -6.00
C THR A 98 -9.06 -20.97 -5.99
N ASP A 99 -9.83 -20.90 -4.90
CA ASP A 99 -11.19 -21.46 -4.83
C ASP A 99 -12.16 -20.68 -5.72
N TYR A 100 -12.07 -19.34 -5.73
CA TYR A 100 -12.85 -18.52 -6.66
C TYR A 100 -12.49 -18.84 -8.12
N ALA A 101 -11.20 -18.93 -8.45
CA ALA A 101 -10.78 -19.30 -9.79
C ALA A 101 -11.34 -20.67 -10.22
N LYS A 102 -11.33 -21.67 -9.34
CA LYS A 102 -11.95 -22.98 -9.59
C LYS A 102 -13.46 -22.88 -9.80
N SER A 103 -14.18 -22.08 -9.02
CA SER A 103 -15.63 -21.89 -9.19
C SER A 103 -15.97 -21.29 -10.55
N GLN A 104 -15.06 -20.48 -11.10
CA GLN A 104 -15.15 -19.91 -12.45
C GLN A 104 -14.55 -20.82 -13.54
N SER A 105 -14.15 -22.05 -13.23
CA SER A 105 -13.46 -22.98 -14.14
C SER A 105 -12.17 -22.40 -14.76
N LEU A 106 -11.50 -21.50 -14.04
CA LEU A 106 -10.23 -20.90 -14.44
C LEU A 106 -9.07 -21.70 -13.85
N LYS A 107 -8.08 -22.02 -14.69
CA LYS A 107 -6.80 -22.57 -14.26
C LYS A 107 -5.78 -21.44 -14.16
N LEU A 108 -5.35 -21.14 -12.93
CA LEU A 108 -4.30 -20.15 -12.67
C LEU A 108 -2.92 -20.76 -12.94
N ALA A 109 -2.03 -19.98 -13.55
CA ALA A 109 -0.61 -20.30 -13.63
C ALA A 109 0.12 -19.86 -12.35
N ASP A 110 1.01 -20.71 -11.84
CA ASP A 110 1.86 -20.40 -10.68
C ASP A 110 2.83 -19.24 -10.96
N THR A 111 3.18 -19.02 -12.22
CA THR A 111 4.01 -17.90 -12.68
C THR A 111 3.37 -17.30 -13.93
N PRO A 112 2.55 -16.24 -13.78
CA PRO A 112 1.94 -15.58 -14.93
C PRO A 112 3.00 -14.97 -15.84
N LYS A 113 2.68 -14.83 -17.13
CA LYS A 113 3.47 -14.01 -18.04
C LYS A 113 3.11 -12.55 -17.78
N ALA A 114 4.12 -11.70 -17.63
CA ALA A 114 3.89 -10.26 -17.56
C ALA A 114 3.16 -9.77 -18.81
N THR A 115 2.06 -9.06 -18.60
CA THR A 115 1.19 -8.50 -19.64
C THR A 115 1.74 -7.20 -20.22
N ASN A 116 2.62 -6.52 -19.49
CA ASN A 116 3.27 -5.28 -19.90
C ASN A 116 4.63 -5.07 -19.19
N ASP A 117 5.30 -3.96 -19.51
CA ASP A 117 6.61 -3.61 -18.96
C ASP A 117 6.58 -3.30 -17.45
N THR A 118 5.50 -2.71 -16.95
CA THR A 118 5.33 -2.41 -15.52
C THR A 118 5.25 -3.70 -14.72
N GLU A 119 4.41 -4.64 -15.15
CA GLU A 119 4.29 -5.95 -14.50
C GLU A 119 5.59 -6.75 -14.58
N ARG A 120 6.31 -6.68 -15.71
CA ARG A 120 7.61 -7.34 -15.85
C ARG A 120 8.63 -6.80 -14.85
N LYS A 121 8.66 -5.47 -14.65
CA LYS A 121 9.55 -4.83 -13.67
C LYS A 121 9.17 -5.22 -12.25
N SER A 122 7.88 -5.23 -11.93
CA SER A 122 7.35 -5.64 -10.64
C SER A 122 7.74 -7.09 -10.30
N MET A 123 7.49 -8.05 -11.21
CA MET A 123 7.91 -9.45 -11.03
C MET A 123 9.44 -9.62 -10.95
N ALA A 124 10.21 -8.76 -11.60
CA ALA A 124 11.67 -8.77 -11.48
C ALA A 124 12.14 -8.22 -10.13
N ALA A 125 11.48 -7.19 -9.62
CA ALA A 125 11.72 -6.65 -8.28
C ALA A 125 11.41 -7.71 -7.21
N ASP A 126 10.26 -8.39 -7.31
CA ASP A 126 9.87 -9.49 -6.41
C ASP A 126 10.98 -10.57 -6.31
N LYS A 127 11.58 -10.93 -7.45
CA LYS A 127 12.70 -11.89 -7.49
C LYS A 127 13.98 -11.33 -6.88
N ALA A 128 14.35 -10.09 -7.23
CA ALA A 128 15.55 -9.46 -6.72
C ALA A 128 15.49 -9.24 -5.20
N ASP A 129 14.32 -8.90 -4.67
CA ASP A 129 14.09 -8.74 -3.23
C ASP A 129 14.24 -10.08 -2.51
N MET A 130 13.70 -11.17 -3.06
CA MET A 130 13.91 -12.51 -2.50
C MET A 130 15.40 -12.91 -2.50
N GLU A 131 16.12 -12.69 -3.60
CA GLU A 131 17.56 -12.97 -3.70
C GLU A 131 18.37 -12.15 -2.69
N LYS A 132 18.04 -10.87 -2.54
CA LYS A 132 18.63 -9.99 -1.54
C LYS A 132 18.41 -10.53 -0.13
N LEU A 133 17.17 -10.90 0.22
CA LEU A 133 16.83 -11.43 1.54
C LEU A 133 17.58 -12.73 1.86
N GLN A 134 17.79 -13.61 0.87
CA GLN A 134 18.56 -14.84 1.07
C GLN A 134 20.01 -14.57 1.48
N GLY A 135 20.62 -13.52 0.93
CA GLY A 135 21.99 -13.10 1.23
C GLY A 135 22.15 -12.31 2.54
N LEU A 136 21.07 -11.78 3.11
CA LEU A 136 21.10 -11.01 4.36
C LEU A 136 20.86 -11.90 5.59
N LYS A 137 21.38 -11.46 6.74
CA LYS A 137 21.17 -12.08 8.06
C LYS A 137 21.09 -10.99 9.14
N GLY A 138 20.51 -11.32 10.29
CA GLY A 138 20.45 -10.42 11.46
C GLY A 138 19.71 -9.10 11.19
N PRO A 139 20.09 -7.99 11.85
CA PRO A 139 19.36 -6.72 11.71
C PRO A 139 19.21 -6.19 10.28
N PRO A 140 20.22 -6.30 9.38
CA PRO A 140 20.03 -5.97 7.97
C PRO A 140 18.94 -6.80 7.28
N PHE A 141 18.83 -8.10 7.61
CA PHE A 141 17.74 -8.94 7.09
C PHE A 141 16.39 -8.43 7.58
N ASP A 142 16.25 -8.20 8.89
CA ASP A 142 15.00 -7.76 9.52
C ASP A 142 14.50 -6.45 8.91
N SER A 143 15.37 -5.45 8.78
CA SER A 143 15.02 -4.15 8.20
C SER A 143 14.62 -4.27 6.73
N ASN A 144 15.35 -5.05 5.93
CA ASN A 144 15.05 -5.21 4.50
C ASN A 144 13.77 -6.00 4.27
N TYR A 145 13.51 -7.04 5.05
CA TYR A 145 12.26 -7.81 4.95
C TYR A 145 11.06 -6.91 5.24
N VAL A 146 11.06 -6.22 6.39
CA VAL A 146 9.90 -5.41 6.79
C VAL A 146 9.72 -4.20 5.85
N ALA A 147 10.80 -3.53 5.44
CA ALA A 147 10.71 -2.43 4.47
C ALA A 147 10.25 -2.90 3.08
N GLY A 148 10.68 -4.07 2.63
CA GLY A 148 10.19 -4.69 1.39
C GLY A 148 8.69 -4.96 1.46
N GLN A 149 8.20 -5.47 2.59
CA GLN A 149 6.77 -5.73 2.79
C GLN A 149 5.94 -4.45 2.78
N VAL A 150 6.45 -3.32 3.30
CA VAL A 150 5.78 -2.01 3.14
C VAL A 150 5.60 -1.66 1.66
N ALA A 151 6.67 -1.74 0.87
CA ALA A 151 6.64 -1.37 -0.54
C ALA A 151 5.73 -2.29 -1.36
N ALA A 152 5.80 -3.61 -1.13
CA ALA A 152 4.96 -4.60 -1.79
C ALA A 152 3.46 -4.35 -1.52
N HIS A 153 3.11 -4.01 -0.28
CA HIS A 153 1.71 -3.71 0.06
C HIS A 153 1.22 -2.39 -0.54
N ASP A 154 2.05 -1.35 -0.61
CA ASP A 154 1.69 -0.09 -1.28
C ASP A 154 1.41 -0.34 -2.79
N GLU A 155 2.21 -1.17 -3.45
CA GLU A 155 1.96 -1.57 -4.84
C GLU A 155 0.67 -2.38 -4.98
N ALA A 156 0.45 -3.36 -4.10
CA ALA A 156 -0.77 -4.18 -4.11
C ALA A 156 -2.03 -3.34 -3.86
N ILE A 157 -1.99 -2.35 -2.95
CA ILE A 157 -3.08 -1.40 -2.73
C ILE A 157 -3.38 -0.63 -4.02
N GLY A 158 -2.34 -0.10 -4.68
CA GLY A 158 -2.48 0.61 -5.95
C GLY A 158 -3.12 -0.26 -7.04
N MET A 159 -2.66 -1.51 -7.18
CA MET A 159 -3.21 -2.49 -8.12
C MET A 159 -4.70 -2.79 -7.82
N VAL A 160 -5.06 -3.04 -6.56
CA VAL A 160 -6.45 -3.31 -6.16
C VAL A 160 -7.35 -2.12 -6.44
N LEU A 161 -6.90 -0.89 -6.16
CA LEU A 161 -7.64 0.33 -6.48
C LEU A 161 -7.82 0.48 -7.99
N ALA A 162 -6.78 0.24 -8.80
CA ALA A 162 -6.91 0.26 -10.26
C ALA A 162 -7.93 -0.77 -10.76
N ALA A 163 -7.93 -1.98 -10.20
CA ALA A 163 -8.92 -3.01 -10.52
C ALA A 163 -10.34 -2.58 -10.13
N GLN A 164 -10.54 -2.04 -8.92
CA GLN A 164 -11.86 -1.53 -8.49
C GLN A 164 -12.41 -0.45 -9.42
N HIS A 165 -11.55 0.42 -9.96
CA HIS A 165 -11.95 1.51 -10.84
C HIS A 165 -12.17 1.09 -12.30
N GLY A 166 -11.43 0.11 -12.81
CA GLY A 166 -11.40 -0.16 -14.26
C GLY A 166 -11.76 -1.58 -14.70
N MET A 167 -11.88 -2.55 -13.79
CA MET A 167 -12.18 -3.94 -14.17
C MET A 167 -13.68 -4.21 -14.41
N GLY A 168 -14.56 -3.43 -13.79
CA GLY A 168 -16.00 -3.70 -13.81
C GLY A 168 -16.37 -5.00 -13.09
N ALA A 169 -15.61 -5.38 -12.05
CA ALA A 169 -15.84 -6.60 -11.28
C ALA A 169 -17.23 -6.59 -10.60
N THR A 170 -17.87 -7.76 -10.57
CA THR A 170 -19.18 -7.97 -9.94
C THR A 170 -19.17 -9.19 -9.03
N GLY A 171 -20.21 -9.34 -8.19
CA GLY A 171 -20.40 -10.53 -7.37
C GLY A 171 -19.22 -10.79 -6.43
N GLU A 172 -18.79 -12.05 -6.32
CA GLU A 172 -17.74 -12.47 -5.40
C GLU A 172 -16.39 -11.79 -5.69
N LEU A 173 -16.06 -11.49 -6.95
CA LEU A 173 -14.83 -10.75 -7.29
C LEU A 173 -14.86 -9.32 -6.77
N ALA A 174 -16.01 -8.64 -6.84
CA ALA A 174 -16.16 -7.29 -6.26
C ALA A 174 -16.01 -7.31 -4.74
N THR A 175 -16.58 -8.33 -4.08
CA THR A 175 -16.40 -8.56 -2.64
C THR A 175 -14.93 -8.83 -2.30
N MET A 176 -14.23 -9.63 -3.11
CA MET A 176 -12.80 -9.90 -2.93
C MET A 176 -11.98 -8.61 -3.02
N LEU A 177 -12.20 -7.78 -4.05
CA LEU A 177 -11.52 -6.48 -4.19
C LEU A 177 -11.80 -5.56 -2.99
N THR A 178 -13.04 -5.54 -2.51
CA THR A 178 -13.42 -4.76 -1.32
C THR A 178 -12.65 -5.22 -0.08
N ASN A 179 -12.58 -6.53 0.17
CA ASN A 179 -11.83 -7.07 1.28
C ASN A 179 -10.33 -6.76 1.17
N LEU A 180 -9.75 -6.92 -0.02
CA LEU A 180 -8.33 -6.60 -0.26
C LEU A 180 -8.04 -5.12 0.01
N SER A 181 -8.94 -4.21 -0.40
CA SER A 181 -8.80 -2.77 -0.15
C SER A 181 -8.83 -2.39 1.34
N GLN A 182 -9.32 -3.28 2.21
CA GLN A 182 -9.37 -3.10 3.66
C GLN A 182 -8.21 -3.79 4.39
N GLU A 183 -7.81 -4.98 3.96
CA GLU A 183 -6.78 -5.77 4.63
C GLU A 183 -5.35 -5.32 4.26
N LEU A 184 -5.10 -5.00 2.98
CA LEU A 184 -3.75 -4.60 2.55
C LEU A 184 -3.20 -3.37 3.31
N PRO A 185 -3.98 -2.30 3.56
CA PRO A 185 -3.50 -1.18 4.39
C PRO A 185 -3.14 -1.60 5.81
N LYS A 186 -3.90 -2.52 6.43
CA LYS A 186 -3.60 -3.01 7.78
C LYS A 186 -2.26 -3.74 7.82
N HIS A 187 -2.01 -4.61 6.84
CA HIS A 187 -0.74 -5.34 6.73
C HIS A 187 0.44 -4.40 6.54
N ARG A 188 0.30 -3.40 5.67
CA ARG A 188 1.30 -2.36 5.46
C ARG A 188 1.57 -1.56 6.74
N ASP A 189 0.53 -1.16 7.46
CA ASP A 189 0.66 -0.36 8.68
C ASP A 189 1.34 -1.18 9.80
N MET A 190 1.05 -2.47 9.90
CA MET A 190 1.79 -3.39 10.79
C MET A 190 3.28 -3.51 10.40
N ALA A 191 3.59 -3.52 9.10
CA ALA A 191 4.97 -3.50 8.63
C ALA A 191 5.66 -2.17 9.02
N TYR A 192 5.03 -1.02 8.81
CA TYR A 192 5.55 0.29 9.25
C TYR A 192 5.81 0.33 10.76
N GLN A 193 4.88 -0.16 11.57
CA GLN A 193 5.06 -0.22 13.03
C GLN A 193 6.23 -1.12 13.41
N THR A 194 6.36 -2.27 12.76
CA THR A 194 7.48 -3.21 13.00
C THR A 194 8.81 -2.56 12.61
N LEU A 195 8.87 -1.87 11.47
CA LEU A 195 10.05 -1.15 11.00
C LEU A 195 10.45 -0.02 11.96
N GLY A 196 9.47 0.71 12.50
CA GLY A 196 9.69 1.74 13.53
C GLY A 196 10.37 1.16 14.77
N LYS A 197 9.84 0.05 15.31
CA LYS A 197 10.43 -0.65 16.47
C LYS A 197 11.86 -1.13 16.21
N LEU A 198 12.15 -1.60 14.98
CA LEU A 198 13.51 -2.00 14.59
C LEU A 198 14.48 -0.80 14.64
N ASN A 199 14.05 0.37 14.18
CA ASN A 199 14.88 1.57 14.22
C ASN A 199 15.14 2.04 15.65
N ASP A 200 14.14 1.99 16.52
CA ASP A 200 14.29 2.33 17.94
C ASP A 200 15.28 1.37 18.64
N ALA A 201 15.18 0.07 18.34
CA ALA A 201 16.11 -0.95 18.87
C ALA A 201 17.56 -0.74 18.39
N LEU A 202 17.77 -0.22 17.18
CA LEU A 202 19.10 0.13 16.67
C LEU A 202 19.62 1.48 17.22
N GLY A 203 18.71 2.41 17.56
CA GLY A 203 19.04 3.74 18.07
C GLY A 203 19.44 3.80 19.55
N VAL A 204 19.11 2.78 20.36
CA VAL A 204 19.43 2.73 21.80
C VAL A 204 20.88 2.27 22.09
N GLY A 205 21.69 1.98 21.06
CA GLY A 205 23.08 1.54 21.21
C GLY A 205 24.16 2.63 21.28
N GLY A 206 23.79 3.92 21.26
CA GLY A 206 24.72 5.00 20.91
C GLY A 206 24.69 6.27 21.76
N ALA A 207 24.67 6.19 23.10
CA ALA A 207 25.20 7.26 23.96
C ALA A 207 25.40 6.79 25.41
N GLY A 208 26.67 6.73 25.83
CA GLY A 208 27.17 7.29 27.09
C GLY A 208 26.50 6.89 28.41
N GLN A 209 27.28 6.16 29.20
CA GLN A 209 27.30 6.15 30.66
C GLN A 209 26.87 7.50 31.28
N GLY A 210 25.77 7.51 32.04
CA GLY A 210 25.29 8.69 32.74
C GLY A 210 24.22 8.38 33.78
N GLY A 211 24.67 8.03 34.99
CA GLY A 211 23.94 8.26 36.24
C GLY A 211 22.69 7.42 36.48
N GLY A 212 22.80 6.46 37.40
CA GLY A 212 21.63 5.91 38.08
C GLY A 212 20.81 7.04 38.71
N MET A 213 19.56 7.16 38.31
CA MET A 213 18.56 7.94 39.03
C MET A 213 17.64 6.94 39.72
N ASP A 214 17.94 6.77 40.99
CA ASP A 214 17.09 6.24 42.04
C ASP A 214 15.72 6.92 41.98
N HIS A 215 14.68 6.17 41.62
CA HIS A 215 13.30 6.59 41.84
C HIS A 215 12.91 6.21 43.26
N GLY A 216 13.42 7.01 44.20
CA GLY A 216 12.99 7.03 45.59
C GLY A 216 11.49 7.25 45.67
N GLY A 217 10.81 6.28 46.28
CA GLY A 217 9.38 6.33 46.55
C GLY A 217 9.03 7.54 47.42
N MET A 218 8.07 8.34 46.95
CA MET A 218 7.47 9.41 47.73
C MET A 218 6.13 8.92 48.28
N ASN A 219 6.24 8.23 49.42
CA ASN A 219 5.23 8.28 50.46
C ASN A 219 5.32 9.67 51.12
N HIS A 220 4.26 10.46 51.11
CA HIS A 220 4.14 11.57 52.04
C HIS A 220 2.74 11.61 52.63
N GLY A 221 2.70 11.27 53.92
CA GLY A 221 1.53 11.35 54.77
C GLY A 221 1.10 12.78 55.06
N THR A 222 -0.21 12.90 55.25
CA THR A 222 -0.89 13.67 56.30
C THR A 222 -0.16 14.87 56.91
N SER A 223 -0.71 16.06 56.61
CA SER A 223 -0.49 17.31 57.34
C SER A 223 -1.09 17.26 58.76
N PRO A 224 -0.39 17.81 59.77
CA PRO A 224 -1.02 18.29 60.99
C PRO A 224 -0.82 19.81 61.15
N SER A 225 -1.93 20.52 61.37
CA SER A 225 -2.02 21.81 62.08
C SER A 225 -3.52 22.10 62.22
N GLY A 226 -4.16 22.34 63.36
CA GLY A 226 -3.69 22.80 64.66
C GLY A 226 -4.60 23.97 65.07
N SER A 227 -5.35 23.78 66.17
CA SER A 227 -6.04 24.79 67.00
C SER A 227 -7.48 25.19 66.65
N THR A 228 -8.45 24.84 67.52
CA THR A 228 -8.98 25.76 68.56
C THR A 228 -9.86 25.04 69.60
N LYS A 229 -9.54 25.28 70.87
CA LYS A 229 -10.37 25.08 72.06
C LYS A 229 -11.54 26.06 72.06
N THR A 230 -12.71 25.64 72.55
CA THR A 230 -13.49 26.39 73.57
C THR A 230 -14.43 25.45 74.32
N LYS A 231 -14.62 25.81 75.59
CA LYS A 231 -15.38 25.17 76.69
C LYS A 231 -16.70 24.49 76.33
#